data_AF-A0A953W061-F1
#
_entry.id   AF-A0A953W061-F1
#
_cell.length_a   1.000
_cell.length_b   1.000
_cell.length_c   1.000
_cell.angle_alpha   90.00
_cell.angle_beta   90.00
_cell.angle_gamma   90.00
#
_symmetry.space_group_name_H-M   'P 1'
#
loop_
_entity.id
_entity.type
_entity.pdbx_description
1 polymer ?
#
loop_
_entity_poly.entity_id
_entity_poly.type
_entity_poly.pdbx_seq_one_letter_code
_entity_poly.pdbx_strand_id
1 'polypeptide(L)'
;MPHDGQSLPATDAQPILPDLLALTGAAVPPVEALLDTATACVRELVSQDGRVSGTLIEQNQTAAHGLSWLATYVEALRQMHAWATRIEADGKLGEIEKLILQIAFGEYLAQIHGGIQMNQGEIIRPGNLGLSPEDRRAMMTDAVETLVTYGNSQAARSRLVVLMLEQSANTTVGFTGLDEELEMIREQFRRFAVEKVIPDAHEWHLKDQLIPMEIIEELAGMGVFGLTIPEEFGGFGLSKASMCVVSEELSRGYIGVGSLGTRSEIAAELIICGGTDEQKAEWLPKIASAEILPTAVFTEPNTGSDLGSLRTRAVKDGDDWSITGNKTWITHAARTHVMTLLARTDPNTTDHRGLSMFLAEKTPGTDAEPFPTPGMTGGEIEVPGYRGMKEFEIGFDGFEEKADNLLGGEEGQGFKQLMQTFE
;
A
#
# COMPACT_ATOMS: atom_id res chain seq x y z
N MET A 1 0.72 -15.68 34.87
CA MET A 1 0.07 -14.53 34.20
C MET A 1 -0.34 -13.57 35.31
N PRO A 2 0.13 -12.31 35.31
CA PRO A 2 -0.44 -11.31 36.21
C PRO A 2 -1.93 -11.16 35.90
N HIS A 3 -2.76 -11.21 36.93
CA HIS A 3 -4.19 -10.94 36.82
C HIS A 3 -4.45 -9.45 36.58
N ASP A 4 -5.54 -9.13 35.91
CA ASP A 4 -6.00 -7.77 35.64
C ASP A 4 -5.91 -6.89 36.90
N GLY A 5 -5.14 -5.79 36.82
CA GLY A 5 -5.06 -4.76 37.86
C GLY A 5 -3.80 -4.76 38.75
N GLN A 6 -2.84 -5.66 38.56
CA GLN A 6 -1.52 -5.54 39.22
C GLN A 6 -0.55 -4.71 38.39
N SER A 7 0.10 -3.71 39.03
CA SER A 7 1.20 -2.96 38.42
C SER A 7 2.37 -3.89 38.09
N LEU A 8 2.94 -3.74 36.90
CA LEU A 8 4.17 -4.44 36.52
C LEU A 8 5.27 -4.08 37.53
N PRO A 9 6.00 -5.05 38.11
CA PRO A 9 7.08 -4.76 39.03
C PRO A 9 8.14 -3.90 38.33
N ALA A 10 8.47 -2.76 38.93
CA ALA A 10 9.51 -1.87 38.44
C ALA A 10 10.87 -2.59 38.47
N THR A 11 11.58 -2.60 37.35
CA THR A 11 12.95 -3.12 37.24
C THR A 11 13.94 -1.97 37.45
N ASP A 12 14.95 -2.16 38.30
CA ASP A 12 16.03 -1.17 38.56
C ASP A 12 16.98 -0.93 37.35
N ALA A 13 16.71 -1.54 36.19
CA ALA A 13 17.50 -1.36 34.98
C ALA A 13 17.12 -0.06 34.26
N GLN A 14 18.12 0.72 33.83
CA GLN A 14 17.86 1.90 32.99
C GLN A 14 17.22 1.47 31.65
N PRO A 15 16.04 2.02 31.29
CA PRO A 15 15.27 1.52 30.16
C PRO A 15 15.82 1.97 28.79
N ILE A 16 16.60 3.05 28.76
CA ILE A 16 17.18 3.64 27.55
C ILE A 16 18.71 3.55 27.63
N LEU A 17 19.33 3.11 26.54
CA LEU A 17 20.78 3.03 26.36
C LEU A 17 21.38 4.44 26.25
N PRO A 18 22.58 4.67 26.83
CA PRO A 18 23.31 5.92 26.63
C PRO A 18 23.72 6.06 25.15
N ASP A 19 23.88 7.32 24.70
CA ASP A 19 24.40 7.66 23.36
C ASP A 19 23.65 6.97 22.19
N LEU A 20 22.35 6.77 22.34
CA LEU A 20 21.52 5.97 21.43
C LEU A 20 21.61 6.39 19.94
N LEU A 21 21.61 7.69 19.64
CA LEU A 21 21.76 8.15 18.25
C LEU A 21 23.13 7.78 17.66
N ALA A 22 24.19 7.87 18.45
CA ALA A 22 25.53 7.45 18.01
C ALA A 22 25.58 5.93 17.81
N LEU A 23 24.98 5.15 18.71
CA LEU A 23 24.89 3.69 18.59
C LEU A 23 24.13 3.27 17.33
N THR A 24 22.94 3.82 17.10
CA THR A 24 22.12 3.49 15.92
C THR A 24 22.78 3.93 14.63
N GLY A 25 23.40 5.12 14.60
CA GLY A 25 24.17 5.58 13.45
C GLY A 25 25.38 4.70 13.13
N ALA A 26 26.09 4.22 14.15
CA ALA A 26 27.22 3.30 13.98
C ALA A 26 26.80 1.88 13.55
N ALA A 27 25.53 1.50 13.78
CA ALA A 27 25.00 0.19 13.40
C ALA A 27 24.51 0.12 11.95
N VAL A 28 24.21 1.25 11.29
CA VAL A 28 23.69 1.26 9.91
C VAL A 28 24.74 0.79 8.87
N PRO A 29 25.96 1.36 8.81
CA PRO A 29 26.96 0.97 7.80
C PRO A 29 27.31 -0.53 7.73
N PRO A 30 27.54 -1.26 8.84
CA PRO A 30 27.85 -2.68 8.75
C PRO A 30 26.69 -3.53 8.19
N VAL A 31 25.44 -3.09 8.38
CA VAL A 31 24.25 -3.77 7.85
C VAL A 31 24.07 -3.48 6.36
N GLU A 32 24.38 -2.27 5.90
CA GLU A 32 24.42 -1.93 4.48
C GLU A 32 25.46 -2.78 3.74
N ALA A 33 26.67 -2.90 4.30
CA ALA A 33 27.72 -3.74 3.72
C ALA A 33 27.32 -5.23 3.64
N LEU A 34 26.54 -5.72 4.62
CA LEU A 34 25.98 -7.06 4.58
C LEU A 34 24.97 -7.22 3.43
N LEU A 35 24.11 -6.23 3.20
CA LEU A 35 23.16 -6.22 2.08
C LEU A 35 23.87 -6.19 0.72
N ASP A 36 24.93 -5.39 0.57
CA ASP A 36 25.74 -5.36 -0.66
C ASP A 36 26.35 -6.73 -0.94
N THR A 37 26.89 -7.37 0.10
CA THR A 37 27.45 -8.73 0.01
C THR A 37 26.37 -9.75 -0.36
N ALA A 38 25.22 -9.71 0.30
CA ALA A 38 24.08 -10.59 -0.01
C ALA A 38 23.58 -10.39 -1.44
N THR A 39 23.54 -9.15 -1.92
CA THR A 39 23.16 -8.81 -3.29
C THR A 39 24.12 -9.42 -4.30
N ALA A 40 25.43 -9.37 -4.05
CA ALA A 40 26.43 -10.01 -4.89
C ALA A 40 26.27 -11.54 -4.90
N CYS A 41 26.13 -12.17 -3.74
CA CYS A 41 25.93 -13.61 -3.62
C CYS A 41 24.65 -14.08 -4.34
N VAL A 42 23.51 -13.42 -4.12
CA VAL A 42 22.26 -13.76 -4.78
C VAL A 42 22.35 -13.52 -6.28
N ARG A 43 23.02 -12.45 -6.73
CA ARG A 43 23.26 -12.19 -8.15
C ARG A 43 24.00 -13.36 -8.83
N GLU A 44 24.99 -13.96 -8.17
CA GLU A 44 25.69 -15.15 -8.70
C GLU A 44 24.75 -16.35 -8.85
N LEU A 45 23.80 -16.55 -7.92
CA LEU A 45 22.82 -17.63 -7.99
C LEU A 45 21.82 -17.47 -9.13
N VAL A 46 21.47 -16.23 -9.46
CA VAL A 46 20.34 -15.91 -10.35
C VAL A 46 20.76 -15.39 -11.73
N SER A 47 22.07 -15.29 -12.00
CA SER A 47 22.59 -14.79 -13.28
C SER A 47 23.16 -15.90 -14.14
N GLN A 48 22.91 -15.82 -15.45
CA GLN A 48 23.51 -16.65 -16.47
C GLN A 48 23.97 -15.76 -17.62
N ASP A 49 25.18 -15.98 -18.13
CA ASP A 49 25.77 -15.20 -19.23
C ASP A 49 25.75 -13.68 -19.00
N GLY A 50 25.97 -13.26 -17.74
CA GLY A 50 26.03 -11.86 -17.32
C GLY A 50 24.66 -11.16 -17.23
N ARG A 51 23.55 -11.90 -17.31
CA ARG A 51 22.19 -11.35 -17.16
C ARG A 51 21.39 -12.13 -16.12
N VAL A 52 20.45 -11.46 -15.47
CA VAL A 52 19.49 -12.13 -14.57
C VAL A 52 18.62 -13.08 -15.38
N SER A 53 18.51 -14.33 -14.94
CA SER A 53 17.71 -15.38 -15.59
C SER A 53 16.43 -15.61 -14.79
N GLY A 54 15.26 -15.46 -15.45
CA GLY A 54 13.97 -15.72 -14.81
C GLY A 54 13.85 -17.15 -14.29
N THR A 55 14.39 -18.13 -15.02
CA THR A 55 14.43 -19.53 -14.57
C THR A 55 15.29 -19.72 -13.32
N LEU A 56 16.43 -19.04 -13.22
CA LEU A 56 17.26 -19.12 -12.02
C LEU A 56 16.67 -18.36 -10.84
N ILE A 57 15.95 -17.25 -11.08
CA ILE A 57 15.16 -16.57 -10.05
C ILE A 57 14.09 -17.53 -9.50
N GLU A 58 13.35 -18.24 -10.36
CA GLU A 58 12.34 -19.21 -9.92
C GLU A 58 12.97 -20.36 -9.11
N GLN A 59 14.09 -20.91 -9.58
CA GLN A 59 14.81 -21.98 -8.86
C GLN A 59 15.37 -21.52 -7.51
N ASN A 60 15.75 -20.24 -7.38
CA ASN A 60 16.33 -19.67 -6.17
C ASN A 60 15.40 -18.63 -5.53
N GLN A 61 14.09 -18.81 -5.65
CA GLN A 61 13.09 -17.81 -5.26
C GLN A 61 13.19 -17.42 -3.79
N THR A 62 13.48 -18.38 -2.90
CA THR A 62 13.71 -18.12 -1.47
C THR A 62 14.84 -17.12 -1.25
N ALA A 63 15.95 -17.21 -2.01
CA ALA A 63 17.07 -16.29 -1.89
C ALA A 63 16.75 -14.92 -2.48
N ALA A 64 16.03 -14.86 -3.61
CA ALA A 64 15.61 -13.61 -4.25
C ALA A 64 14.60 -12.82 -3.38
N HIS A 65 13.58 -13.49 -2.85
CA HIS A 65 12.64 -12.90 -1.89
C HIS A 65 13.35 -12.54 -0.59
N GLY A 66 14.22 -13.42 -0.11
CA GLY A 66 15.03 -13.20 1.08
C GLY A 66 15.90 -11.95 1.01
N LEU A 67 16.51 -11.68 -0.15
CA LEU A 67 17.26 -10.46 -0.39
C LEU A 67 16.36 -9.23 -0.28
N SER A 68 15.13 -9.31 -0.81
CA SER A 68 14.15 -8.23 -0.73
C SER A 68 13.77 -7.95 0.73
N TRP A 69 13.53 -8.98 1.53
CA TRP A 69 13.28 -8.84 2.97
C TRP A 69 14.46 -8.27 3.75
N LEU A 70 15.69 -8.68 3.43
CA LEU A 70 16.89 -8.08 4.02
C LEU A 70 16.97 -6.58 3.66
N ALA A 71 16.77 -6.24 2.39
CA ALA A 71 16.77 -4.85 1.94
C ALA A 71 15.71 -4.00 2.66
N THR A 72 14.49 -4.53 2.85
CA THR A 72 13.43 -3.88 3.62
C THR A 72 13.87 -3.59 5.06
N TYR A 73 14.53 -4.53 5.73
CA TYR A 73 15.00 -4.35 7.11
C TYR A 73 16.14 -3.33 7.19
N VAL A 74 17.08 -3.36 6.24
CA VAL A 74 18.15 -2.35 6.15
C VAL A 74 17.56 -0.96 5.96
N GLU A 75 16.60 -0.82 5.05
CA GLU A 75 15.94 0.47 4.78
C GLU A 75 15.11 0.93 5.99
N ALA A 76 14.42 0.03 6.69
CA ALA A 76 13.72 0.38 7.92
C ALA A 76 14.69 0.94 8.99
N LEU A 77 15.86 0.32 9.19
CA LEU A 77 16.87 0.84 10.12
C LEU A 77 17.40 2.21 9.69
N ARG A 78 17.66 2.42 8.39
CA ARG A 78 18.04 3.73 7.83
C ARG A 78 16.99 4.79 8.14
N GLN A 79 15.73 4.51 7.82
CA GLN A 79 14.63 5.47 7.99
C GLN A 79 14.36 5.75 9.48
N MET A 80 14.45 4.74 10.35
CA MET A 80 14.33 4.93 11.80
C MET A 80 15.43 5.84 12.37
N HIS A 81 16.70 5.63 11.97
CA HIS A 81 17.79 6.51 12.40
C HIS A 81 17.63 7.93 11.82
N ALA A 82 17.24 8.04 10.55
CA ALA A 82 17.03 9.33 9.91
C ALA A 82 15.86 10.11 10.54
N TRP A 83 14.74 9.45 10.85
CA TRP A 83 13.62 10.01 11.60
C TRP A 83 14.07 10.54 12.95
N ALA A 84 14.73 9.71 13.75
CA ALA A 84 15.19 10.10 15.08
C ALA A 84 16.17 11.28 15.04
N THR A 85 17.06 11.31 14.03
CA THR A 85 18.01 12.41 13.83
C THR A 85 17.30 13.71 13.47
N ARG A 86 16.30 13.67 12.59
CA ARG A 86 15.51 14.87 12.21
C ARG A 86 14.79 15.45 13.43
N ILE A 87 14.08 14.61 14.19
CA ILE A 87 13.30 15.09 15.33
C ILE A 87 14.18 15.48 16.53
N GLU A 88 15.37 14.91 16.69
CA GLU A 88 16.36 15.39 17.67
C GLU A 88 16.83 16.81 17.32
N ALA A 89 17.06 17.10 16.03
CA ALA A 89 17.43 18.44 15.59
C ALA A 89 16.36 19.50 15.93
N ASP A 90 15.10 19.09 15.96
CA ASP A 90 13.96 19.92 16.37
C ASP A 90 13.70 19.90 17.90
N GLY A 91 14.53 19.19 18.68
CA GLY A 91 14.37 19.04 20.13
C GLY A 91 13.17 18.18 20.55
N LYS A 92 12.65 17.34 19.64
CA LYS A 92 11.46 16.50 19.81
C LYS A 92 11.77 15.01 20.04
N LEU A 93 13.04 14.61 20.13
CA LEU A 93 13.39 13.22 20.48
C LEU A 93 13.19 12.95 21.98
N GLY A 94 11.97 12.62 22.36
CA GLY A 94 11.54 12.31 23.72
C GLY A 94 11.82 10.87 24.16
N GLU A 95 11.26 10.51 25.31
CA GLU A 95 11.44 9.18 25.91
C GLU A 95 10.79 8.07 25.07
N ILE A 96 9.57 8.32 24.56
CA ILE A 96 8.85 7.36 23.71
C ILE A 96 9.64 7.09 22.44
N GLU A 97 10.13 8.14 21.78
CA GLU A 97 10.83 8.02 20.50
C GLU A 97 12.15 7.27 20.66
N LYS A 98 12.89 7.53 21.74
CA LYS A 98 14.12 6.78 22.09
C LYS A 98 13.83 5.31 22.33
N LEU A 99 12.75 4.98 23.04
CA LEU A 99 12.37 3.60 23.29
C LEU A 99 11.96 2.88 21.99
N ILE A 100 11.17 3.52 21.13
CA ILE A 100 10.78 2.98 19.82
C ILE A 100 12.04 2.72 18.97
N LEU A 101 12.91 3.71 18.84
CA LEU A 101 14.15 3.62 18.06
C LEU A 101 15.03 2.45 18.56
N GLN A 102 15.27 2.39 19.86
CA GLN A 102 16.10 1.38 20.49
C GLN A 102 15.52 -0.04 20.31
N ILE A 103 14.22 -0.21 20.55
CA ILE A 103 13.54 -1.50 20.41
C ILE A 103 13.57 -1.95 18.95
N ALA A 104 13.29 -1.05 18.01
CA ALA A 104 13.31 -1.34 16.58
C ALA A 104 14.70 -1.81 16.13
N PHE A 105 15.76 -1.07 16.49
CA PHE A 105 17.13 -1.47 16.18
C PHE A 105 17.50 -2.82 16.82
N GLY A 106 17.20 -3.01 18.10
CA GLY A 106 17.51 -4.27 18.78
C GLY A 106 16.81 -5.47 18.15
N GLU A 107 15.54 -5.34 17.81
CA GLU A 107 14.76 -6.41 17.19
C GLU A 107 15.21 -6.68 15.75
N TYR A 108 15.32 -5.64 14.91
CA TYR A 108 15.59 -5.84 13.49
C TYR A 108 17.01 -6.30 13.24
N LEU A 109 18.00 -5.81 14.00
CA LEU A 109 19.37 -6.35 13.95
C LEU A 109 19.43 -7.81 14.39
N ALA A 110 18.69 -8.18 15.46
CA ALA A 110 18.63 -9.56 15.92
C ALA A 110 18.00 -10.49 14.86
N GLN A 111 16.96 -10.03 14.17
CA GLN A 111 16.32 -10.77 13.08
C GLN A 111 17.22 -10.85 11.83
N ILE A 112 17.92 -9.78 11.44
CA ILE A 112 18.92 -9.86 10.35
C ILE A 112 19.99 -10.91 10.69
N HIS A 113 20.45 -10.95 11.94
CA HIS A 113 21.46 -11.90 12.39
C HIS A 113 20.94 -13.35 12.47
N GLY A 114 19.76 -13.56 13.07
CA GLY A 114 19.21 -14.88 13.41
C GLY A 114 18.25 -15.48 12.39
N GLY A 115 17.57 -14.64 11.62
CA GLY A 115 16.62 -14.98 10.57
C GLY A 115 15.41 -14.03 10.55
N ILE A 116 15.10 -13.50 9.36
CA ILE A 116 13.94 -12.63 9.12
C ILE A 116 12.74 -13.51 8.78
N GLN A 117 11.60 -13.22 9.41
CA GLN A 117 10.36 -13.96 9.19
C GLN A 117 9.61 -13.39 7.98
N MET A 118 9.66 -14.07 6.82
CA MET A 118 8.91 -13.65 5.62
C MET A 118 7.42 -13.98 5.76
N ASN A 119 7.12 -15.09 6.43
CA ASN A 119 5.82 -15.44 6.99
C ASN A 119 6.01 -16.46 8.13
N GLN A 120 4.92 -16.96 8.73
CA GLN A 120 5.00 -17.86 9.88
C GLN A 120 5.79 -19.16 9.63
N GLY A 121 5.82 -19.67 8.40
CA GLY A 121 6.53 -20.89 8.02
C GLY A 121 7.88 -20.67 7.34
N GLU A 122 8.16 -19.46 6.85
CA GLU A 122 9.34 -19.15 6.04
C GLU A 122 10.23 -18.11 6.74
N ILE A 123 11.38 -18.58 7.23
CA ILE A 123 12.39 -17.75 7.88
C ILE A 123 13.64 -17.73 7.00
N ILE A 124 13.95 -16.56 6.43
CA ILE A 124 15.18 -16.36 5.66
C ILE A 124 16.35 -16.13 6.61
N ARG A 125 17.40 -16.94 6.48
CA ARG A 125 18.63 -16.79 7.26
C ARG A 125 19.76 -16.30 6.37
N PRO A 126 20.81 -15.66 6.93
CA PRO A 126 21.95 -15.20 6.13
C PRO A 126 22.56 -16.27 5.22
N GLY A 127 22.66 -17.52 5.70
CA GLY A 127 23.18 -18.63 4.90
C GLY A 127 22.33 -18.97 3.67
N ASN A 128 21.04 -18.66 3.66
CA ASN A 128 20.19 -18.82 2.48
C ASN A 128 20.48 -17.77 1.38
N LEU A 129 21.14 -16.66 1.75
CA LEU A 129 21.57 -15.60 0.84
C LEU A 129 23.03 -15.78 0.38
N GLY A 130 23.67 -16.90 0.73
CA GLY A 130 25.08 -17.16 0.44
C GLY A 130 26.07 -16.48 1.39
N LEU A 131 25.58 -15.80 2.44
CA LEU A 131 26.45 -15.12 3.41
C LEU A 131 27.22 -16.12 4.28
N SER A 132 28.52 -15.89 4.42
CA SER A 132 29.42 -16.74 5.20
C SER A 132 29.34 -16.44 6.71
N PRO A 133 29.93 -17.29 7.56
CA PRO A 133 30.16 -16.94 8.97
C PRO A 133 31.05 -15.70 9.18
N GLU A 134 31.88 -15.33 8.22
CA GLU A 134 32.73 -14.14 8.32
C GLU A 134 31.93 -12.86 8.04
N ASP A 135 31.10 -12.84 7.00
CA ASP A 135 30.23 -11.70 6.69
C ASP A 135 29.29 -11.38 7.86
N ARG A 136 28.75 -12.43 8.48
CA ARG A 136 27.92 -12.30 9.69
C ARG A 136 28.70 -11.71 10.87
N ARG A 137 29.96 -12.11 11.07
CA ARG A 137 30.81 -11.55 12.14
C ARG A 137 31.17 -10.10 11.85
N ALA A 138 31.41 -9.74 10.59
CA ALA A 138 31.72 -8.38 10.18
C ALA A 138 30.55 -7.40 10.46
N MET A 139 29.30 -7.87 10.34
CA MET A 139 28.12 -7.08 10.74
C MET A 139 28.10 -6.79 12.24
N MET A 140 28.52 -7.73 13.09
CA MET A 140 28.41 -7.66 14.55
C MET A 140 29.51 -6.80 15.19
N THR A 141 29.50 -5.50 14.89
CA THR A 141 30.35 -4.52 15.58
C THR A 141 29.86 -4.30 17.01
N ASP A 142 30.68 -3.69 17.88
CA ASP A 142 30.31 -3.39 19.28
C ASP A 142 28.96 -2.67 19.41
N ALA A 143 28.65 -1.75 18.49
CA ALA A 143 27.37 -1.03 18.47
C ALA A 143 26.19 -1.96 18.15
N VAL A 144 26.35 -2.85 17.16
CA VAL A 144 25.34 -3.85 16.79
C VAL A 144 25.16 -4.86 17.91
N GLU A 145 26.25 -5.38 18.50
CA GLU A 145 26.21 -6.31 19.64
C GLU A 145 25.47 -5.69 20.83
N THR A 146 25.74 -4.42 21.13
CA THR A 146 25.06 -3.67 22.20
C THR A 146 23.56 -3.56 21.93
N LEU A 147 23.15 -3.16 20.72
CA LEU A 147 21.74 -3.00 20.36
C LEU A 147 21.00 -4.34 20.33
N VAL A 148 21.60 -5.39 19.77
CA VAL A 148 21.00 -6.75 19.76
C VAL A 148 20.82 -7.29 21.18
N THR A 149 21.78 -7.06 22.07
CA THR A 149 21.76 -7.61 23.42
C THR A 149 20.80 -6.85 24.33
N TYR A 150 20.76 -5.52 24.24
CA TYR A 150 20.11 -4.66 25.23
C TYR A 150 18.99 -3.78 24.66
N GLY A 151 18.88 -3.65 23.34
CA GLY A 151 17.96 -2.71 22.69
C GLY A 151 16.49 -3.08 22.90
N ASN A 152 16.10 -4.30 22.54
CA ASN A 152 14.75 -4.83 22.81
C ASN A 152 14.70 -5.55 24.18
N SER A 153 14.97 -4.83 25.26
CA SER A 153 14.92 -5.38 26.62
C SER A 153 13.51 -5.37 27.22
N GLN A 154 13.30 -6.19 28.27
CA GLN A 154 12.04 -6.17 29.03
C GLN A 154 11.77 -4.79 29.66
N ALA A 155 12.81 -4.13 30.17
CA ALA A 155 12.69 -2.80 30.78
C ALA A 155 12.23 -1.75 29.76
N ALA A 156 12.83 -1.76 28.55
CA ALA A 156 12.44 -0.86 27.47
C ALA A 156 10.97 -1.07 27.05
N ARG A 157 10.57 -2.33 26.79
CA ARG A 157 9.18 -2.67 26.42
C ARG A 157 8.18 -2.28 27.51
N SER A 158 8.46 -2.62 28.76
CA SER A 158 7.59 -2.27 29.88
C SER A 158 7.43 -0.76 30.01
N ARG A 159 8.52 0.01 29.86
CA ARG A 159 8.46 1.47 29.94
C ARG A 159 7.68 2.09 28.78
N LEU A 160 7.89 1.61 27.56
CA LEU A 160 7.15 2.08 26.39
C LEU A 160 5.64 1.85 26.57
N VAL A 161 5.23 0.68 27.06
CA VAL A 161 3.81 0.38 27.33
C VAL A 161 3.22 1.31 28.39
N VAL A 162 3.95 1.60 29.47
CA VAL A 162 3.51 2.58 30.48
C VAL A 162 3.27 3.95 29.84
N LEU A 163 4.21 4.43 29.02
CA LEU A 163 4.08 5.72 28.33
C LEU A 163 2.91 5.73 27.33
N MET A 164 2.68 4.63 26.61
CA MET A 164 1.53 4.49 25.71
C MET A 164 0.20 4.61 26.46
N LEU A 165 0.10 4.07 27.67
CA LEU A 165 -1.09 4.19 28.50
C LEU A 165 -1.25 5.61 29.06
N GLU A 166 -0.17 6.19 29.57
CA GLU A 166 -0.11 7.57 30.09
C GLU A 166 -0.48 8.61 29.01
N GLN A 167 -0.13 8.34 27.74
CA GLN A 167 -0.36 9.22 26.60
C GLN A 167 -1.38 8.66 25.61
N SER A 168 -2.31 7.83 26.08
CA SER A 168 -3.33 7.17 25.24
C SER A 168 -4.29 8.13 24.51
N ALA A 169 -4.32 9.41 24.89
CA ALA A 169 -5.07 10.46 24.22
C ALA A 169 -4.38 11.01 22.97
N ASN A 170 -3.07 10.77 22.79
CA ASN A 170 -2.35 11.21 21.60
C ASN A 170 -2.78 10.42 20.36
N THR A 171 -2.73 11.05 19.20
CA THR A 171 -3.12 10.42 17.92
C THR A 171 -2.20 9.25 17.56
N THR A 172 -0.89 9.44 17.74
CA THR A 172 0.16 8.47 17.47
C THR A 172 0.94 8.12 18.74
N VAL A 173 1.62 6.98 18.74
CA VAL A 173 2.59 6.64 19.77
C VAL A 173 3.95 7.21 19.35
N GLY A 174 4.28 8.38 19.89
CA GLY A 174 5.48 9.13 19.57
C GLY A 174 5.31 10.11 18.40
N PHE A 175 6.24 11.06 18.31
CA PHE A 175 6.24 12.13 17.31
C PHE A 175 6.62 11.61 15.92
N THR A 176 5.79 11.88 14.92
CA THR A 176 5.95 11.37 13.53
C THR A 176 7.11 12.02 12.79
N GLY A 177 7.44 13.27 13.11
CA GLY A 177 8.41 14.07 12.35
C GLY A 177 7.83 14.70 11.08
N LEU A 178 6.51 14.62 10.89
CA LEU A 178 5.80 15.35 9.82
C LEU A 178 5.65 16.83 10.19
N ASP A 179 5.44 17.66 9.18
CA ASP A 179 5.16 19.08 9.37
C ASP A 179 3.79 19.32 10.03
N GLU A 180 3.59 20.55 10.51
CA GLU A 180 2.37 20.92 11.24
C GLU A 180 1.12 20.86 10.35
N GLU A 181 1.24 21.08 9.03
CA GLU A 181 0.13 21.01 8.09
C GLU A 181 -0.39 19.56 7.95
N LEU A 182 0.53 18.60 7.79
CA LEU A 182 0.21 17.19 7.75
C LEU A 182 -0.39 16.70 9.08
N GLU A 183 0.09 17.17 10.22
CA GLU A 183 -0.52 16.83 11.52
C GLU A 183 -1.91 17.46 11.70
N MET A 184 -2.15 18.66 11.16
CA MET A 184 -3.50 19.24 11.12
C MET A 184 -4.46 18.43 10.24
N ILE A 185 -3.99 17.96 9.08
CA ILE A 185 -4.74 17.04 8.21
C ILE A 185 -5.05 15.74 8.98
N ARG A 186 -4.05 15.19 9.69
CA ARG A 186 -4.22 14.00 10.53
C ARG A 186 -5.35 14.20 11.54
N GLU A 187 -5.31 15.29 12.30
CA GLU A 187 -6.35 15.58 13.31
C GLU A 187 -7.75 15.73 12.70
N GLN A 188 -7.86 16.36 11.54
CA GLN A 188 -9.14 16.52 10.84
C GLN A 188 -9.75 15.17 10.47
N PHE A 189 -8.99 14.30 9.81
CA PHE A 189 -9.51 12.99 9.35
C PHE A 189 -9.61 11.97 10.48
N ARG A 190 -8.77 12.09 11.51
CA ARG A 190 -8.92 11.34 12.77
C ARG A 190 -10.28 11.63 13.40
N ARG A 191 -10.66 12.91 13.49
CA ARG A 191 -11.95 13.33 14.05
C ARG A 191 -13.11 12.77 13.23
N PHE A 192 -13.04 12.88 11.90
CA PHE A 192 -14.03 12.27 11.01
C PHE A 192 -14.16 10.77 11.26
N ALA A 193 -13.06 10.02 11.30
CA ALA A 193 -13.08 8.58 11.55
C ALA A 193 -13.70 8.23 12.92
N VAL A 194 -13.38 8.98 13.97
CA VAL A 194 -13.91 8.78 15.32
C VAL A 194 -15.40 9.10 15.42
N GLU A 195 -15.87 10.14 14.73
CA GLU A 195 -17.26 10.60 14.81
C GLU A 195 -18.20 9.86 13.85
N LYS A 196 -17.73 9.48 12.66
CA LYS A 196 -18.57 9.05 11.53
C LYS A 196 -18.34 7.61 11.06
N VAL A 197 -17.21 7.00 11.43
CA VAL A 197 -16.82 5.68 10.89
C VAL A 197 -16.79 4.63 11.99
N ILE A 198 -15.98 4.84 13.04
CA ILE A 198 -15.75 3.87 14.11
C ILE A 198 -17.06 3.45 14.82
N PRO A 199 -17.99 4.36 15.16
CA PRO A 199 -19.22 3.99 15.84
C PRO A 199 -20.14 3.08 15.00
N ASP A 200 -20.14 3.26 13.68
CA ASP A 200 -21.14 2.65 12.78
C ASP A 200 -20.61 1.43 12.01
N ALA A 201 -19.28 1.28 11.88
CA ALA A 201 -18.66 0.20 11.11
C ALA A 201 -19.12 -1.21 11.54
N HIS A 202 -19.37 -1.42 12.84
CA HIS A 202 -19.91 -2.70 13.33
C HIS A 202 -21.33 -2.95 12.83
N GLU A 203 -22.19 -1.92 12.82
CA GLU A 203 -23.55 -2.06 12.30
C GLU A 203 -23.54 -2.33 10.79
N TRP A 204 -22.65 -1.67 10.04
CA TRP A 204 -22.49 -1.92 8.61
C TRP A 204 -22.12 -3.38 8.34
N HIS A 205 -21.22 -3.94 9.15
CA HIS A 205 -20.85 -5.34 9.08
C HIS A 205 -22.02 -6.27 9.40
N LEU A 206 -22.75 -6.03 10.50
CA LEU A 206 -23.90 -6.87 10.88
C LEU A 206 -25.03 -6.87 9.85
N LYS A 207 -25.21 -5.75 9.14
CA LYS A 207 -26.21 -5.60 8.08
C LYS A 207 -25.72 -6.05 6.71
N ASP A 208 -24.45 -6.41 6.59
CA ASP A 208 -23.80 -6.76 5.33
C ASP A 208 -24.00 -5.71 4.22
N GLN A 209 -23.99 -4.43 4.62
CA GLN A 209 -24.27 -3.32 3.73
C GLN A 209 -22.98 -2.66 3.24
N LEU A 210 -23.09 -2.01 2.08
CA LEU A 210 -22.08 -1.09 1.60
C LEU A 210 -21.90 0.08 2.58
N ILE A 211 -20.72 0.69 2.56
CA ILE A 211 -20.47 1.98 3.22
C ILE A 211 -21.55 2.96 2.74
N PRO A 212 -22.30 3.61 3.64
CA PRO A 212 -23.41 4.48 3.27
C PRO A 212 -22.98 5.60 2.30
N MET A 213 -23.88 6.02 1.41
CA MET A 213 -23.56 7.07 0.42
C MET A 213 -23.27 8.40 1.10
N GLU A 214 -23.88 8.64 2.25
CA GLU A 214 -23.67 9.82 3.08
C GLU A 214 -22.21 9.96 3.52
N ILE A 215 -21.50 8.85 3.76
CA ILE A 215 -20.06 8.88 4.06
C ILE A 215 -19.26 9.31 2.83
N ILE A 216 -19.64 8.85 1.64
CA ILE A 216 -19.00 9.26 0.38
C ILE A 216 -19.24 10.76 0.13
N GLU A 217 -20.47 11.23 0.32
CA GLU A 217 -20.86 12.64 0.16
C GLU A 217 -20.12 13.55 1.15
N GLU A 218 -20.01 13.16 2.42
CA GLU A 218 -19.24 13.93 3.42
C GLU A 218 -17.75 13.98 3.05
N LEU A 219 -17.14 12.87 2.63
CA LEU A 219 -15.74 12.83 2.18
C LEU A 219 -15.51 13.65 0.90
N ALA A 220 -16.50 13.68 0.00
CA ALA A 220 -16.49 14.54 -1.19
C ALA A 220 -16.51 16.02 -0.80
N GLY A 221 -17.38 16.41 0.14
CA GLY A 221 -17.41 17.76 0.69
C GLY A 221 -16.12 18.17 1.41
N MET A 222 -15.36 17.20 1.92
CA MET A 222 -14.03 17.39 2.51
C MET A 222 -12.88 17.35 1.49
N GLY A 223 -13.16 17.09 0.20
CA GLY A 223 -12.17 17.13 -0.87
C GLY A 223 -11.31 15.86 -1.04
N VAL A 224 -11.67 14.75 -0.39
CA VAL A 224 -10.84 13.53 -0.34
C VAL A 224 -10.59 12.93 -1.72
N PHE A 225 -11.61 12.96 -2.60
CA PHE A 225 -11.53 12.36 -3.92
C PHE A 225 -10.68 13.17 -4.92
N GLY A 226 -10.46 14.45 -4.64
CA GLY A 226 -9.63 15.36 -5.43
C GLY A 226 -8.35 15.80 -4.72
N LEU A 227 -7.95 15.15 -3.63
CA LEU A 227 -6.92 15.64 -2.72
C LEU A 227 -5.58 15.92 -3.44
N THR A 228 -5.15 15.02 -4.32
CA THR A 228 -3.89 15.11 -5.08
C THR A 228 -4.10 15.51 -6.54
N ILE A 229 -5.35 15.67 -6.98
CA ILE A 229 -5.67 16.11 -8.34
C ILE A 229 -5.27 17.58 -8.49
N PRO A 230 -4.62 18.00 -9.60
CA PRO A 230 -4.24 19.40 -9.80
C PRO A 230 -5.43 20.37 -9.71
N GLU A 231 -5.19 21.57 -9.21
CA GLU A 231 -6.23 22.60 -9.03
C GLU A 231 -6.93 22.98 -10.34
N GLU A 232 -6.22 22.94 -11.48
CA GLU A 232 -6.81 23.23 -12.79
C GLU A 232 -7.93 22.24 -13.20
N PHE A 233 -7.93 21.06 -12.58
CA PHE A 233 -8.98 20.04 -12.74
C PHE A 233 -9.91 19.97 -11.53
N GLY A 234 -9.96 20.99 -10.68
CA GLY A 234 -10.88 21.06 -9.54
C GLY A 234 -10.47 20.27 -8.30
N GLY A 235 -9.24 19.76 -8.25
CA GLY A 235 -8.66 19.17 -7.05
C GLY A 235 -7.96 20.17 -6.13
N PHE A 236 -7.23 19.67 -5.13
CA PHE A 236 -6.50 20.49 -4.15
C PHE A 236 -4.99 20.53 -4.37
N GLY A 237 -4.46 19.72 -5.30
CA GLY A 237 -3.03 19.70 -5.62
C GLY A 237 -2.12 19.36 -4.43
N LEU A 238 -2.62 18.68 -3.40
CA LEU A 238 -1.83 18.34 -2.22
C LEU A 238 -0.83 17.23 -2.51
N SER A 239 0.14 17.10 -1.62
CA SER A 239 1.21 16.11 -1.73
C SER A 239 0.70 14.68 -1.53
N LYS A 240 1.46 13.70 -2.06
CA LYS A 240 1.22 12.28 -1.76
C LYS A 240 1.33 11.97 -0.26
N ALA A 241 2.21 12.66 0.48
CA ALA A 241 2.29 12.52 1.93
C ALA A 241 0.99 12.96 2.63
N SER A 242 0.33 14.00 2.13
CA SER A 242 -1.00 14.42 2.60
C SER A 242 -2.01 13.29 2.40
N MET A 243 -2.00 12.64 1.23
CA MET A 243 -2.88 11.50 0.95
C MET A 243 -2.56 10.27 1.82
N CYS A 244 -1.28 9.97 2.08
CA CYS A 244 -0.91 8.93 3.04
C CYS A 244 -1.54 9.17 4.42
N VAL A 245 -1.46 10.40 4.94
CA VAL A 245 -2.04 10.76 6.25
C VAL A 245 -3.57 10.61 6.23
N VAL A 246 -4.25 11.08 5.18
CA VAL A 246 -5.71 10.91 5.04
C VAL A 246 -6.08 9.43 5.00
N SER A 247 -5.41 8.63 4.17
CA SER A 247 -5.64 7.20 4.04
C SER A 247 -5.36 6.44 5.34
N GLU A 248 -4.32 6.78 6.09
CA GLU A 248 -4.02 6.20 7.40
C GLU A 248 -5.19 6.39 8.38
N GLU A 249 -5.67 7.63 8.54
CA GLU A 249 -6.69 7.96 9.54
C GLU A 249 -8.07 7.40 9.18
N LEU A 250 -8.45 7.44 7.90
CA LEU A 250 -9.69 6.83 7.44
C LEU A 250 -9.64 5.29 7.56
N SER A 251 -8.51 4.67 7.21
CA SER A 251 -8.34 3.21 7.31
C SER A 251 -8.28 2.72 8.74
N ARG A 252 -7.75 3.53 9.67
CA ARG A 252 -7.81 3.28 11.11
C ARG A 252 -9.26 3.20 11.61
N GLY A 253 -10.18 3.92 10.99
CA GLY A 253 -11.62 3.78 11.24
C GLY A 253 -12.18 2.51 10.62
N TYR A 254 -12.06 2.40 9.29
CA TYR A 254 -12.44 1.21 8.53
C TYR A 254 -11.73 1.24 7.18
N ILE A 255 -10.99 0.18 6.84
CA ILE A 255 -10.12 0.13 5.64
C ILE A 255 -10.86 0.50 4.33
N GLY A 256 -12.15 0.21 4.22
CA GLY A 256 -12.92 0.59 3.04
C GLY A 256 -13.15 2.06 2.87
N VAL A 257 -13.24 2.81 3.98
CA VAL A 257 -13.37 4.26 3.92
C VAL A 257 -12.09 4.89 3.41
N GLY A 258 -10.92 4.43 3.87
CA GLY A 258 -9.63 4.87 3.32
C GLY A 258 -9.48 4.48 1.84
N SER A 259 -9.95 3.29 1.47
CA SER A 259 -9.85 2.78 0.10
C SER A 259 -10.69 3.55 -0.91
N LEU A 260 -11.78 4.23 -0.50
CA LEU A 260 -12.58 5.10 -1.39
C LEU A 260 -11.70 6.20 -2.02
N GLY A 261 -10.91 6.89 -1.20
CA GLY A 261 -9.99 7.93 -1.66
C GLY A 261 -8.89 7.35 -2.56
N THR A 262 -8.30 6.21 -2.18
CA THR A 262 -7.25 5.56 -2.98
C THR A 262 -7.72 5.15 -4.38
N ARG A 263 -9.00 4.76 -4.56
CA ARG A 263 -9.53 4.47 -5.90
C ARG A 263 -9.59 5.72 -6.77
N SER A 264 -10.02 6.84 -6.20
CA SER A 264 -10.02 8.14 -6.86
C SER A 264 -8.62 8.57 -7.26
N GLU A 265 -7.67 8.52 -6.32
CA GLU A 265 -6.29 8.91 -6.51
C GLU A 265 -5.63 8.15 -7.66
N ILE A 266 -5.71 6.81 -7.64
CA ILE A 266 -5.04 5.98 -8.64
C ILE A 266 -5.70 6.12 -10.01
N ALA A 267 -7.03 6.25 -10.09
CA ALA A 267 -7.71 6.50 -11.35
C ALA A 267 -7.34 7.87 -11.93
N ALA A 268 -7.26 8.90 -11.08
CA ALA A 268 -6.84 10.22 -11.50
C ALA A 268 -5.38 10.24 -11.98
N GLU A 269 -4.46 9.59 -11.26
CA GLU A 269 -3.05 9.49 -11.65
C GLU A 269 -2.87 8.76 -12.99
N LEU A 270 -3.63 7.68 -13.21
CA LEU A 270 -3.67 6.97 -14.49
C LEU A 270 -4.08 7.91 -15.64
N ILE A 271 -5.08 8.77 -15.43
CA ILE A 271 -5.57 9.73 -16.43
C ILE A 271 -4.59 10.90 -16.61
N ILE A 272 -4.01 11.42 -15.54
CA ILE A 272 -3.00 12.50 -15.58
C ILE A 272 -1.79 12.06 -16.40
N CYS A 273 -1.30 10.84 -16.15
CA CYS A 273 -0.09 10.31 -16.80
C CYS A 273 -0.36 9.77 -18.21
N GLY A 274 -1.52 9.16 -18.45
CA GLY A 274 -1.80 8.41 -19.67
C GLY A 274 -2.86 9.01 -20.60
N GLY A 275 -3.67 9.95 -20.13
CA GLY A 275 -4.81 10.49 -20.86
C GLY A 275 -4.47 11.64 -21.81
N THR A 276 -5.36 11.87 -22.78
CA THR A 276 -5.34 13.10 -23.62
C THR A 276 -5.81 14.31 -22.82
N ASP A 277 -5.60 15.52 -23.35
CA ASP A 277 -6.06 16.75 -22.68
C ASP A 277 -7.60 16.78 -22.56
N GLU A 278 -8.31 16.27 -23.57
CA GLU A 278 -9.77 16.12 -23.55
C GLU A 278 -10.22 15.14 -22.48
N GLN A 279 -9.54 13.98 -22.34
CA GLN A 279 -9.83 13.00 -21.30
C GLN A 279 -9.58 13.59 -19.90
N LYS A 280 -8.49 14.34 -19.71
CA LYS A 280 -8.21 15.00 -18.43
C LYS A 280 -9.28 16.02 -18.08
N ALA A 281 -9.66 16.87 -19.03
CA ALA A 281 -10.67 17.90 -18.86
C ALA A 281 -12.07 17.31 -18.57
N GLU A 282 -12.40 16.16 -19.14
CA GLU A 282 -13.69 15.49 -18.96
C GLU A 282 -13.77 14.74 -17.62
N TRP A 283 -12.75 13.94 -17.29
CA TRP A 283 -12.84 12.95 -16.22
C TRP A 283 -12.35 13.48 -14.86
N LEU A 284 -11.24 14.22 -14.84
CA LEU A 284 -10.61 14.61 -13.56
C LEU A 284 -11.49 15.51 -12.68
N PRO A 285 -12.21 16.53 -13.20
CA PRO A 285 -13.11 17.34 -12.38
C PRO A 285 -14.24 16.55 -11.73
N LYS A 286 -14.80 15.57 -12.45
CA LYS A 286 -15.89 14.73 -11.94
C LYS A 286 -15.40 13.73 -10.89
N ILE A 287 -14.18 13.22 -11.05
CA ILE A 287 -13.52 12.36 -10.05
C ILE A 287 -13.21 13.19 -8.80
N ALA A 288 -12.65 14.40 -8.97
CA ALA A 288 -12.27 15.27 -7.86
C ALA A 288 -13.45 15.63 -6.95
N SER A 289 -14.62 15.87 -7.55
CA SER A 289 -15.86 16.19 -6.84
C SER A 289 -16.63 14.97 -6.33
N ALA A 290 -16.20 13.75 -6.68
CA ALA A 290 -16.94 12.51 -6.54
C ALA A 290 -18.34 12.50 -7.18
N GLU A 291 -18.58 13.34 -8.19
CA GLU A 291 -19.73 13.20 -9.09
C GLU A 291 -19.70 11.83 -9.78
N ILE A 292 -18.48 11.35 -10.10
CA ILE A 292 -18.25 9.99 -10.57
C ILE A 292 -17.30 9.25 -9.64
N LEU A 293 -17.55 7.95 -9.50
CA LEU A 293 -16.77 7.04 -8.68
C LEU A 293 -16.05 6.04 -9.58
N PRO A 294 -14.70 6.00 -9.58
CA PRO A 294 -13.94 5.05 -10.39
C PRO A 294 -13.68 3.73 -9.66
N THR A 295 -13.49 2.65 -10.43
CA THR A 295 -12.87 1.41 -9.93
C THR A 295 -11.97 0.75 -10.97
N ALA A 296 -11.03 -0.06 -10.49
CA ALA A 296 -10.08 -0.80 -11.32
C ALA A 296 -10.66 -2.15 -11.75
N VAL A 297 -10.56 -2.46 -13.05
CA VAL A 297 -11.11 -3.69 -13.64
C VAL A 297 -10.02 -4.46 -14.41
N PHE A 298 -9.18 -5.15 -13.63
CA PHE A 298 -7.97 -5.80 -14.12
C PHE A 298 -8.03 -7.33 -14.02
N THR A 299 -8.20 -7.85 -12.80
CA THR A 299 -8.12 -9.28 -12.46
C THR A 299 -9.18 -10.12 -13.16
N GLU A 300 -8.80 -11.31 -13.60
CA GLU A 300 -9.66 -12.32 -14.23
C GLU A 300 -9.66 -13.61 -13.39
N PRO A 301 -10.68 -14.47 -13.52
CA PRO A 301 -10.75 -15.73 -12.76
C PRO A 301 -9.50 -16.61 -12.82
N ASN A 302 -8.75 -16.53 -13.93
CA ASN A 302 -7.53 -17.31 -14.15
C ASN A 302 -6.26 -16.45 -14.25
N THR A 303 -6.35 -15.14 -14.00
CA THR A 303 -5.25 -14.19 -14.21
C THR A 303 -5.27 -13.10 -13.14
N GLY A 304 -4.34 -13.18 -12.17
CA GLY A 304 -4.15 -12.17 -11.12
C GLY A 304 -2.74 -11.59 -11.18
N SER A 305 -1.77 -12.28 -10.56
CA SER A 305 -0.37 -11.82 -10.49
C SER A 305 0.29 -11.65 -11.86
N ASP A 306 -0.03 -12.50 -12.85
CA ASP A 306 0.43 -12.37 -14.23
C ASP A 306 -0.55 -11.55 -15.09
N LEU A 307 -0.80 -10.31 -14.69
CA LEU A 307 -1.82 -9.46 -15.33
C LEU A 307 -1.56 -9.23 -16.84
N GLY A 308 -0.30 -9.31 -17.28
CA GLY A 308 0.07 -9.20 -18.70
C GLY A 308 -0.58 -10.27 -19.59
N SER A 309 -0.94 -11.42 -19.02
CA SER A 309 -1.51 -12.57 -19.74
C SER A 309 -3.04 -12.58 -19.77
N LEU A 310 -3.70 -11.47 -19.41
CA LEU A 310 -5.16 -11.37 -19.39
C LEU A 310 -5.81 -11.64 -20.76
N ARG A 311 -7.07 -12.07 -20.76
CA ARG A 311 -7.79 -12.62 -21.93
C ARG A 311 -9.01 -11.83 -22.35
N THR A 312 -9.54 -10.97 -21.49
CA THR A 312 -10.61 -10.02 -21.85
C THR A 312 -10.16 -9.25 -23.07
N ARG A 313 -10.97 -9.25 -24.13
CA ARG A 313 -10.63 -8.67 -25.42
C ARG A 313 -11.51 -7.46 -25.71
N ALA A 314 -10.96 -6.48 -26.40
CA ALA A 314 -11.69 -5.38 -27.01
C ALA A 314 -11.48 -5.47 -28.52
N VAL A 315 -12.56 -5.56 -29.29
CA VAL A 315 -12.54 -5.68 -30.76
C VAL A 315 -13.20 -4.44 -31.35
N LYS A 316 -12.63 -3.85 -32.40
CA LYS A 316 -13.26 -2.69 -33.06
C LYS A 316 -14.61 -3.07 -33.66
N ASP A 317 -15.62 -2.23 -33.43
CA ASP A 317 -16.93 -2.26 -34.07
C ASP A 317 -17.23 -0.86 -34.63
N GLY A 318 -16.94 -0.66 -35.92
CA GLY A 318 -16.87 0.67 -36.51
C GLY A 318 -15.69 1.48 -35.94
N ASP A 319 -15.98 2.67 -35.43
CA ASP A 319 -15.01 3.52 -34.74
C ASP A 319 -14.88 3.16 -33.24
N ASP A 320 -15.89 2.50 -32.68
CA ASP A 320 -16.01 2.13 -31.27
C ASP A 320 -15.45 0.72 -30.98
N TRP A 321 -15.61 0.25 -29.75
CA TRP A 321 -15.10 -1.02 -29.26
C TRP A 321 -16.22 -1.90 -28.71
N SER A 322 -16.08 -3.21 -28.92
CA SER A 322 -16.90 -4.25 -28.31
C SER A 322 -16.03 -5.12 -27.41
N ILE A 323 -16.30 -5.10 -26.11
CA ILE A 323 -15.50 -5.77 -25.07
C ILE A 323 -16.18 -7.08 -24.66
N THR A 324 -15.40 -8.15 -24.55
CA THR A 324 -15.90 -9.45 -24.08
C THR A 324 -14.86 -10.16 -23.23
N GLY A 325 -15.26 -10.61 -22.04
CA GLY A 325 -14.38 -11.27 -21.10
C GLY A 325 -15.00 -11.42 -19.72
N ASN A 326 -14.23 -11.98 -18.78
CA ASN A 326 -14.65 -12.18 -17.40
C ASN A 326 -13.62 -11.53 -16.48
N LYS A 327 -14.11 -10.75 -15.52
CA LYS A 327 -13.34 -10.09 -14.47
C LYS A 327 -13.87 -10.54 -13.11
N THR A 328 -13.02 -10.50 -12.09
CA THR A 328 -13.39 -10.92 -10.73
C THR A 328 -12.58 -10.15 -9.70
N TRP A 329 -12.99 -10.21 -8.44
CA TRP A 329 -12.40 -9.42 -7.34
C TRP A 329 -12.46 -7.91 -7.60
N ILE A 330 -13.53 -7.45 -8.29
CA ILE A 330 -13.69 -6.04 -8.61
C ILE A 330 -14.39 -5.34 -7.45
N THR A 331 -13.62 -4.55 -6.70
CA THR A 331 -14.14 -3.78 -5.56
C THR A 331 -15.08 -2.67 -6.03
N HIS A 332 -16.18 -2.44 -5.32
CA HIS A 332 -17.10 -1.31 -5.53
C HIS A 332 -17.85 -1.30 -6.88
N ALA A 333 -17.84 -2.41 -7.62
CA ALA A 333 -18.31 -2.45 -9.01
C ALA A 333 -19.77 -1.98 -9.19
N ALA A 334 -20.68 -2.27 -8.26
CA ALA A 334 -22.08 -1.91 -8.40
C ALA A 334 -22.30 -0.38 -8.47
N ARG A 335 -21.61 0.42 -7.64
CA ARG A 335 -21.89 1.87 -7.48
C ARG A 335 -21.02 2.81 -8.33
N THR A 336 -20.07 2.26 -9.07
CA THR A 336 -19.11 3.05 -9.85
C THR A 336 -19.70 3.52 -11.18
N HIS A 337 -19.13 4.59 -11.71
CA HIS A 337 -19.56 5.24 -12.95
C HIS A 337 -18.58 4.98 -14.08
N VAL A 338 -17.30 4.79 -13.74
CA VAL A 338 -16.24 4.51 -14.69
C VAL A 338 -15.35 3.38 -14.19
N MET A 339 -14.97 2.50 -15.09
CA MET A 339 -14.08 1.39 -14.86
C MET A 339 -12.77 1.65 -15.60
N THR A 340 -11.64 1.70 -14.91
CA THR A 340 -10.34 1.63 -15.57
C THR A 340 -10.11 0.17 -15.96
N LEU A 341 -10.50 -0.16 -17.20
CA LEU A 341 -10.63 -1.53 -17.69
C LEU A 341 -9.46 -1.88 -18.60
N LEU A 342 -8.67 -2.88 -18.20
CA LEU A 342 -7.57 -3.38 -19.01
C LEU A 342 -8.02 -4.58 -19.86
N ALA A 343 -7.92 -4.43 -21.17
CA ALA A 343 -8.31 -5.43 -22.16
C ALA A 343 -7.27 -5.58 -23.28
N ARG A 344 -7.25 -6.76 -23.91
CA ARG A 344 -6.39 -7.08 -25.03
C ARG A 344 -7.01 -6.56 -26.34
N THR A 345 -6.28 -5.69 -27.02
CA THR A 345 -6.66 -5.10 -28.31
C THR A 345 -5.91 -5.76 -29.49
N ASP A 346 -4.68 -6.24 -29.28
CA ASP A 346 -3.99 -7.09 -30.27
C ASP A 346 -4.24 -8.58 -30.01
N PRO A 347 -5.07 -9.26 -30.83
CA PRO A 347 -5.42 -10.67 -30.63
C PRO A 347 -4.24 -11.63 -30.88
N ASN A 348 -3.14 -11.17 -31.48
CA ASN A 348 -1.97 -12.00 -31.78
C ASN A 348 -0.95 -12.04 -30.63
N THR A 349 -1.23 -11.32 -29.54
CA THR A 349 -0.34 -11.23 -28.38
C THR A 349 -0.85 -12.07 -27.22
N THR A 350 0.06 -12.52 -26.38
CA THR A 350 -0.25 -13.22 -25.12
C THR A 350 0.41 -12.57 -23.92
N ASP A 351 1.05 -11.41 -24.10
CA ASP A 351 1.75 -10.67 -23.06
C ASP A 351 1.20 -9.24 -22.93
N HIS A 352 1.85 -8.45 -22.07
CA HIS A 352 1.44 -7.10 -21.73
C HIS A 352 1.42 -6.11 -22.91
N ARG A 353 2.10 -6.40 -24.03
CA ARG A 353 2.27 -5.45 -25.15
C ARG A 353 1.01 -5.24 -25.97
N GLY A 354 0.07 -6.19 -25.94
CA GLY A 354 -1.21 -6.05 -26.64
C GLY A 354 -2.35 -5.57 -25.76
N LEU A 355 -2.05 -4.99 -24.59
CA LEU A 355 -3.06 -4.52 -23.65
C LEU A 355 -3.29 -3.02 -23.78
N SER A 356 -4.56 -2.63 -23.81
CA SER A 356 -5.03 -1.24 -23.79
C SER A 356 -5.86 -0.97 -22.55
N MET A 357 -5.79 0.27 -22.05
CA MET A 357 -6.59 0.75 -20.94
C MET A 357 -7.80 1.54 -21.47
N PHE A 358 -8.98 1.27 -20.93
CA PHE A 358 -10.21 1.97 -21.26
C PHE A 358 -10.75 2.71 -20.02
N LEU A 359 -11.29 3.90 -20.21
CA LEU A 359 -12.12 4.62 -19.24
C LEU A 359 -13.57 4.20 -19.46
N ALA A 360 -13.89 2.96 -19.10
CA ALA A 360 -15.13 2.32 -19.49
C ALA A 360 -16.32 2.81 -18.67
N GLU A 361 -17.17 3.64 -19.28
CA GLU A 361 -18.31 4.26 -18.62
C GLU A 361 -19.45 3.27 -18.44
N LYS A 362 -20.11 3.31 -17.28
CA LYS A 362 -21.29 2.49 -17.02
C LYS A 362 -22.28 3.24 -16.15
N THR A 363 -23.53 2.80 -16.22
CA THR A 363 -24.56 3.25 -15.29
C THR A 363 -24.37 2.56 -13.93
N PRO A 364 -24.30 3.30 -12.81
CA PRO A 364 -24.33 2.71 -11.47
C PRO A 364 -25.61 1.88 -11.26
N GLY A 365 -25.46 0.73 -10.61
CA GLY A 365 -26.57 -0.15 -10.30
C GLY A 365 -27.22 0.10 -8.95
N THR A 366 -28.22 -0.71 -8.65
CA THR A 366 -28.88 -0.81 -7.34
C THR A 366 -28.67 -2.21 -6.76
N ASP A 367 -29.04 -2.44 -5.52
CA ASP A 367 -28.98 -3.79 -4.92
C ASP A 367 -29.81 -4.82 -5.71
N ALA A 368 -30.92 -4.40 -6.32
CA ALA A 368 -31.79 -5.27 -7.12
C ALA A 368 -31.26 -5.50 -8.54
N GLU A 369 -30.54 -4.51 -9.10
CA GLU A 369 -30.00 -4.54 -10.46
C GLU A 369 -28.61 -3.88 -10.45
N PRO A 370 -27.56 -4.61 -10.02
CA PRO A 370 -26.23 -4.02 -9.79
C PRO A 370 -25.48 -3.67 -11.08
N PHE A 371 -25.88 -4.26 -12.21
CA PHE A 371 -25.24 -4.07 -13.52
C PHE A 371 -26.30 -3.85 -14.61
N PRO A 372 -26.94 -2.68 -14.67
CA PRO A 372 -28.01 -2.40 -15.63
C PRO A 372 -27.49 -2.07 -17.05
N THR A 373 -26.18 -1.83 -17.20
CA THR A 373 -25.59 -1.44 -18.49
C THR A 373 -25.57 -2.62 -19.46
N PRO A 374 -26.10 -2.48 -20.70
CA PRO A 374 -26.10 -3.57 -21.68
C PRO A 374 -24.71 -4.16 -21.94
N GLY A 375 -24.64 -5.47 -22.16
CA GLY A 375 -23.38 -6.18 -22.38
C GLY A 375 -22.54 -6.39 -21.12
N MET A 376 -23.01 -5.95 -19.94
CA MET A 376 -22.37 -6.16 -18.64
C MET A 376 -23.30 -6.94 -17.72
N THR A 377 -22.75 -7.93 -17.02
CA THR A 377 -23.44 -8.74 -16.00
C THR A 377 -22.50 -9.00 -14.83
N GLY A 378 -23.01 -9.41 -13.68
CA GLY A 378 -22.15 -9.71 -12.53
C GLY A 378 -22.91 -10.09 -11.27
N GLY A 379 -22.16 -10.43 -10.24
CA GLY A 379 -22.68 -10.80 -8.92
C GLY A 379 -21.66 -10.55 -7.82
N GLU A 380 -22.16 -10.31 -6.60
CA GLU A 380 -21.32 -10.17 -5.41
C GLU A 380 -20.60 -11.50 -5.11
N ILE A 381 -19.34 -11.39 -4.69
CA ILE A 381 -18.54 -12.47 -4.12
C ILE A 381 -18.71 -12.43 -2.60
N GLU A 382 -18.99 -13.58 -1.99
CA GLU A 382 -19.05 -13.68 -0.54
C GLU A 382 -17.63 -13.67 0.07
N VAL A 383 -17.29 -12.61 0.82
CA VAL A 383 -15.94 -12.37 1.36
C VAL A 383 -15.92 -12.40 2.88
N PRO A 384 -14.92 -13.05 3.53
CA PRO A 384 -14.75 -12.95 4.97
C PRO A 384 -14.33 -11.53 5.41
N GLY A 385 -15.03 -10.97 6.38
CA GLY A 385 -14.62 -9.73 7.05
C GLY A 385 -14.96 -8.45 6.27
N TYR A 386 -13.94 -7.82 5.68
CA TYR A 386 -14.03 -6.50 5.04
C TYR A 386 -14.95 -6.53 3.80
N ARG A 387 -16.11 -5.85 3.88
CA ARG A 387 -17.20 -5.92 2.87
C ARG A 387 -17.76 -4.54 2.47
N GLY A 388 -17.07 -3.46 2.84
CA GLY A 388 -17.61 -2.09 2.80
C GLY A 388 -17.88 -1.54 1.40
N MET A 389 -17.18 -2.06 0.40
CA MET A 389 -17.43 -1.75 -1.00
C MET A 389 -17.92 -2.96 -1.80
N LYS A 390 -17.92 -4.15 -1.16
CA LYS A 390 -18.13 -5.46 -1.78
C LYS A 390 -17.17 -5.73 -2.94
N GLU A 391 -17.08 -7.01 -3.31
CA GLU A 391 -16.25 -7.50 -4.41
C GLU A 391 -17.15 -8.24 -5.38
N PHE A 392 -16.91 -8.10 -6.68
CA PHE A 392 -17.82 -8.62 -7.70
C PHE A 392 -17.08 -9.44 -8.75
N GLU A 393 -17.78 -10.48 -9.25
CA GLU A 393 -17.53 -11.06 -10.56
C GLU A 393 -18.27 -10.23 -11.61
N ILE A 394 -17.67 -10.02 -12.77
CA ILE A 394 -18.23 -9.24 -13.87
C ILE A 394 -18.01 -9.99 -15.19
N GLY A 395 -19.08 -10.22 -15.94
CA GLY A 395 -19.06 -10.73 -17.30
C GLY A 395 -19.34 -9.61 -18.29
N PHE A 396 -18.49 -9.49 -19.31
CA PHE A 396 -18.71 -8.63 -20.47
C PHE A 396 -19.02 -9.51 -21.68
N ASP A 397 -20.14 -9.24 -22.35
CA ASP A 397 -20.55 -9.89 -23.60
C ASP A 397 -21.03 -8.81 -24.58
N GLY A 398 -20.14 -8.39 -25.47
CA GLY A 398 -20.39 -7.29 -26.39
C GLY A 398 -20.62 -5.94 -25.71
N PHE A 399 -19.96 -5.66 -24.57
CA PHE A 399 -20.03 -4.37 -23.91
C PHE A 399 -19.45 -3.28 -24.82
N GLU A 400 -20.27 -2.29 -25.17
CA GLU A 400 -19.90 -1.23 -26.10
C GLU A 400 -19.11 -0.13 -25.38
N GLU A 401 -18.02 0.32 -25.98
CA GLU A 401 -17.16 1.37 -25.44
C GLU A 401 -16.74 2.35 -26.52
N LYS A 402 -16.69 3.65 -26.20
CA LYS A 402 -16.36 4.68 -27.19
C LYS A 402 -14.88 4.68 -27.56
N ALA A 403 -14.60 5.00 -28.82
CA ALA A 403 -13.23 5.20 -29.31
C ALA A 403 -12.42 6.15 -28.41
N ASP A 404 -13.06 7.27 -28.04
CA ASP A 404 -12.47 8.35 -27.24
C ASP A 404 -12.19 7.94 -25.78
N ASN A 405 -12.72 6.81 -25.32
CA ASN A 405 -12.47 6.25 -23.99
C ASN A 405 -11.28 5.28 -23.96
N LEU A 406 -10.62 5.02 -25.09
CA LEU A 406 -9.29 4.42 -25.11
C LEU A 406 -8.29 5.42 -24.52
N LEU A 407 -7.73 5.11 -23.34
CA LEU A 407 -6.86 6.03 -22.62
C LEU A 407 -5.63 6.42 -23.46
N GLY A 408 -5.47 7.73 -23.72
CA GLY A 408 -4.38 8.27 -24.53
C GLY A 408 -4.52 8.03 -26.04
N GLY A 409 -5.58 7.37 -26.50
CA GLY A 409 -5.89 7.18 -27.92
C GLY A 409 -4.99 6.20 -28.69
N GLU A 410 -4.05 5.52 -28.01
CA GLU A 410 -3.13 4.55 -28.64
C GLU A 410 -3.28 3.14 -28.05
N GLU A 411 -3.46 2.15 -28.93
CA GLU A 411 -3.55 0.74 -28.53
C GLU A 411 -2.22 0.20 -27.99
N GLY A 412 -2.27 -0.79 -27.08
CA GLY A 412 -1.06 -1.48 -26.59
C GLY A 412 -0.25 -0.71 -25.52
N GLN A 413 -0.73 0.46 -25.08
CA GLN A 413 -0.08 1.26 -24.04
C GLN A 413 -0.61 1.00 -22.63
N GLY A 414 -1.69 0.23 -22.48
CA GLY A 414 -2.45 0.08 -21.24
C GLY A 414 -1.63 -0.42 -20.05
N PHE A 415 -0.74 -1.40 -20.27
CA PHE A 415 0.11 -1.91 -19.20
C PHE A 415 1.18 -0.89 -18.78
N LYS A 416 1.72 -0.10 -19.71
CA LYS A 416 2.70 0.96 -19.38
C LYS A 416 2.05 2.10 -18.62
N GLN A 417 0.86 2.51 -19.02
CA GLN A 417 0.06 3.51 -18.31
C GLN A 417 -0.23 3.03 -16.88
N LEU A 418 -0.63 1.77 -16.70
CA LEU A 418 -0.85 1.19 -15.36
C LEU A 418 0.42 1.17 -14.49
N MET A 419 1.59 0.85 -15.06
CA MET A 419 2.85 0.86 -14.30
C MET A 419 3.22 2.24 -13.73
N GLN A 420 2.69 3.34 -14.28
CA GLN A 420 2.92 4.69 -13.74
C GLN A 420 2.19 4.93 -12.40
N THR A 421 1.30 4.03 -11.97
CA THR A 421 0.53 4.16 -10.72
C THR A 421 0.94 3.12 -9.67
N PHE A 422 2.11 2.50 -9.82
CA PHE A 422 2.60 1.46 -8.90
C PHE A 422 3.40 2.00 -7.72
N GLU A 423 3.98 3.20 -7.87
CA GLU A 423 4.60 3.98 -6.78
C GLU A 423 3.50 4.69 -5.99
#